data_AF-A0A660N5W1-F1
#
_entry.id   AF-A0A660N5W1-F1
#
_cell.length_a   1.000
_cell.length_b   1.000
_cell.length_c   1.000
_cell.angle_alpha   90.00
_cell.angle_beta   90.00
_cell.angle_gamma   90.00
#
_symmetry.space_group_name_H-M   'P 1'
#
loop_
_entity.id
_entity.type
_entity.pdbx_description
1 polymer ?
#
loop_
_entity_poly.entity_id
_entity_poly.type
_entity_poly.pdbx_seq_one_letter_code
_entity_poly.pdbx_strand_id
1 'polypeptide(L)'
;NNSDNSRLSIIYKGTLTKADGSTQAIFYTNTIDLKNGQDLGLKDFADAETMAKYLLSDDIQLSDASADVTNKFLEKRKSKSVEDYTNMLKNADFPVKSSDGKTFPSSFSYQNGGDIYFTVPVDHDLGDHVTVIYSPKTK
;
A
#
# COMPACT_ATOMS: atom_id res chain seq x y z
N ASN A 1 18.29 -12.96 13.20
CA ASN A 1 18.39 -12.54 11.78
C ASN A 1 17.46 -13.41 10.95
N ASN A 2 16.22 -12.97 10.76
CA ASN A 2 15.26 -13.70 9.92
C ASN A 2 14.96 -12.84 8.69
N SER A 3 15.98 -12.70 7.83
CA SER A 3 15.81 -12.18 6.48
C SER A 3 15.27 -13.35 5.67
N ASP A 4 13.96 -13.38 5.46
CA ASP A 4 13.37 -14.34 4.54
C ASP A 4 13.79 -13.96 3.11
N ASN A 5 14.95 -14.46 2.68
CA ASN A 5 15.53 -14.21 1.35
C ASN A 5 14.74 -14.91 0.23
N SER A 6 13.50 -15.34 0.49
CA SER A 6 12.65 -16.02 -0.48
C SER A 6 11.77 -15.06 -1.29
N ARG A 7 11.87 -13.74 -1.10
CA ARG A 7 10.99 -12.77 -1.78
C ARG A 7 11.79 -11.66 -2.44
N LEU A 8 11.38 -11.27 -3.64
CA LEU A 8 11.86 -10.09 -4.36
C LEU A 8 10.71 -9.10 -4.50
N SER A 9 10.84 -7.93 -3.89
CA SER A 9 9.91 -6.82 -4.04
C SER A 9 10.50 -5.78 -4.98
N ILE A 10 9.81 -5.48 -6.08
CA ILE A 10 10.17 -4.40 -7.00
C ILE A 10 9.19 -3.25 -6.77
N ILE A 11 9.74 -2.05 -6.55
CA ILE A 11 8.96 -0.84 -6.30
C ILE A 11 9.22 0.14 -7.43
N TYR A 12 8.17 0.55 -8.14
CA TYR A 12 8.22 1.55 -9.18
C TYR A 12 7.72 2.88 -8.61
N LYS A 13 8.61 3.85 -8.47
CA LYS A 13 8.29 5.21 -8.03
C LYS A 13 8.61 6.21 -9.13
N GLY A 14 7.78 7.22 -9.31
CA GLY A 14 8.04 8.28 -10.27
C GLY A 14 7.00 9.39 -10.25
N THR A 15 7.12 10.31 -11.19
CA THR A 15 6.15 11.39 -11.40
C THR A 15 5.71 11.37 -12.85
N LEU A 16 4.40 11.23 -13.07
CA LEU A 16 3.76 11.38 -14.36
C LEU A 16 3.43 12.85 -14.57
N THR A 17 3.97 13.46 -15.63
CA THR A 17 3.48 14.76 -16.12
C THR A 17 2.44 14.51 -17.20
N LYS A 18 1.22 14.98 -16.96
CA LYS A 18 0.11 14.87 -17.92
C LYS A 18 0.23 15.95 -19.00
N ALA A 19 -0.51 15.77 -20.09
CA ALA A 19 -0.50 16.71 -21.22
C ALA A 19 -0.95 18.14 -20.83
N ASP A 20 -1.75 18.28 -19.77
CA ASP A 20 -2.20 19.57 -19.22
C ASP A 20 -1.18 20.23 -18.27
N GLY A 21 -0.01 19.62 -18.07
CA GLY A 21 1.04 20.10 -17.17
C GLY A 21 0.85 19.71 -15.70
N SER A 22 -0.27 19.10 -15.32
CA SER A 22 -0.45 18.56 -13.97
C SER A 22 0.44 17.35 -13.75
N THR A 23 0.85 17.12 -12.50
CA THR A 23 1.69 15.99 -12.12
C THR A 23 0.92 14.97 -11.31
N GLN A 24 1.38 13.73 -11.28
CA GLN A 24 0.87 12.68 -10.41
C GLN A 24 2.01 11.75 -10.00
N ALA A 25 2.13 11.46 -8.70
CA ALA A 25 3.08 10.49 -8.21
C ALA A 25 2.62 9.06 -8.58
N ILE A 26 3.54 8.29 -9.16
CA ILE A 26 3.37 6.88 -9.49
C ILE A 26 3.97 6.05 -8.35
N PHE A 27 3.21 5.06 -7.88
CA PHE A 27 3.70 4.03 -6.98
C PHE A 27 3.06 2.69 -7.32
N TYR A 28 3.86 1.76 -7.83
CA TYR A 28 3.45 0.38 -8.10
C TYR A 28 4.43 -0.59 -7.47
N THR A 29 3.93 -1.78 -7.13
CA THR A 29 4.76 -2.87 -6.63
C THR A 29 4.43 -4.17 -7.32
N ASN A 30 5.44 -5.02 -7.40
CA ASN A 30 5.28 -6.43 -7.69
C ASN A 30 6.21 -7.19 -6.74
N THR A 31 5.66 -8.17 -6.04
CA THR A 31 6.44 -9.01 -5.13
C THR A 31 6.38 -10.43 -5.66
N ILE A 32 7.53 -11.10 -5.75
CA ILE A 32 7.64 -12.45 -6.28
C ILE A 32 8.23 -13.36 -5.20
N ASP A 33 7.60 -14.51 -4.96
CA ASP A 33 8.21 -15.63 -4.23
C ASP A 33 9.26 -16.30 -5.13
N LEU A 34 10.52 -16.21 -4.72
CA LEU A 34 11.67 -16.74 -5.43
C LEU A 34 11.74 -18.28 -5.42
N LYS A 35 10.96 -18.96 -4.56
CA LYS A 35 10.95 -20.44 -4.50
C LYS A 35 10.14 -21.07 -5.63
N ASN A 36 9.02 -20.45 -5.98
CA ASN A 36 8.03 -21.00 -6.92
C ASN A 36 7.66 -20.01 -8.04
N GLY A 37 8.21 -18.79 -8.04
CA GLY A 37 7.99 -17.76 -9.05
C GLY A 37 6.58 -17.15 -9.03
N GLN A 38 5.87 -17.26 -7.91
CA GLN A 38 4.50 -16.75 -7.80
C GLN A 38 4.46 -15.28 -7.43
N ASP A 39 3.56 -14.52 -8.08
CA ASP A 39 3.21 -13.17 -7.64
C ASP A 39 2.56 -13.24 -6.25
N LEU A 40 3.05 -12.40 -5.34
CA LEU A 40 2.52 -12.17 -4.02
C LEU A 40 1.93 -10.76 -3.94
N GLY A 41 0.81 -10.63 -3.24
CA GLY A 41 0.21 -9.36 -2.89
C GLY A 41 -0.18 -9.29 -1.42
N LEU A 42 -0.91 -8.25 -1.05
CA LEU A 42 -1.25 -7.96 0.35
C LEU A 42 -1.89 -9.15 1.06
N LYS A 43 -2.79 -9.85 0.37
CA LYS A 43 -3.49 -11.05 0.85
C LYS A 43 -2.55 -12.18 1.31
N ASP A 44 -1.33 -12.22 0.78
CA ASP A 44 -0.33 -13.23 1.09
C ASP A 44 0.55 -12.81 2.28
N PHE A 45 0.44 -11.55 2.71
CA PHE A 45 1.18 -10.98 3.84
C PHE A 45 0.30 -10.76 5.07
N ALA A 46 -0.94 -10.28 4.87
CA ALA A 46 -1.87 -9.93 5.93
C ALA A 46 -3.34 -9.98 5.48
N ASP A 47 -4.21 -10.11 6.47
CA ASP A 47 -5.65 -9.95 6.27
C ASP A 47 -6.01 -8.45 6.06
N ALA A 48 -6.81 -8.17 5.01
CA ALA A 48 -7.17 -6.82 4.62
C ALA A 48 -8.01 -6.07 5.68
N GLU A 49 -8.88 -6.76 6.41
CA GLU A 49 -9.68 -6.16 7.49
C GLU A 49 -8.78 -5.80 8.68
N THR A 50 -7.79 -6.64 8.98
CA THR A 50 -6.78 -6.35 10.00
C THR A 50 -5.97 -5.11 9.64
N MET A 51 -5.56 -4.98 8.37
CA MET A 51 -4.84 -3.80 7.88
C MET A 51 -5.72 -2.55 7.86
N ALA A 52 -7.01 -2.67 7.53
CA ALA A 52 -7.97 -1.56 7.60
C ALA A 52 -8.20 -1.07 9.04
N LYS A 53 -8.27 -1.99 10.01
CA LYS A 53 -8.34 -1.64 11.44
C LYS A 53 -7.06 -0.96 11.92
N TYR A 54 -5.89 -1.48 11.52
CA TYR A 54 -4.61 -0.85 11.81
C TYR A 54 -4.52 0.56 11.21
N LEU A 55 -4.99 0.71 9.97
CA LEU A 55 -5.06 1.99 9.26
C LEU A 55 -5.93 3.03 9.97
N LEU A 56 -6.88 2.63 10.82
CA LEU A 56 -7.69 3.54 11.62
C LEU A 56 -7.27 3.62 13.08
N SER A 57 -6.26 2.83 13.50
CA SER A 57 -5.75 2.84 14.87
C SER A 57 -4.83 4.03 15.16
N ASP A 58 -4.63 4.32 16.44
CA ASP A 58 -3.70 5.36 16.89
C ASP A 58 -2.22 4.93 16.73
N ASP A 59 -1.97 3.62 16.59
CA ASP A 59 -0.63 3.03 16.44
C ASP A 59 -0.10 3.05 14.98
N ILE A 60 -0.80 3.73 14.08
CA ILE A 60 -0.42 3.79 12.67
C ILE A 60 0.96 4.43 12.50
N GLN A 61 1.75 3.88 11.59
CA GLN A 61 3.02 4.45 11.17
C GLN A 61 3.04 4.67 9.67
N LEU A 62 3.58 5.83 9.26
CA LEU A 62 3.80 6.15 7.85
C LEU A 62 5.30 6.04 7.53
N SER A 63 5.61 5.48 6.38
CA SER A 63 6.97 5.46 5.82
C SER A 63 7.22 6.75 5.04
N ASP A 64 8.36 7.40 5.30
CA ASP A 64 8.87 8.54 4.54
C ASP A 64 7.91 9.74 4.39
N ALA A 65 6.99 9.94 5.34
CA ALA A 65 6.05 11.06 5.34
C ALA A 65 6.56 12.24 6.20
N SER A 66 6.31 13.46 5.75
CA SER A 66 6.55 14.66 6.57
C SER A 66 5.53 14.77 7.70
N ALA A 67 5.82 15.55 8.74
CA ALA A 67 4.89 15.78 9.84
C ALA A 67 3.57 16.42 9.37
N ASP A 68 3.63 17.34 8.39
CA ASP A 68 2.43 17.98 7.83
C ASP A 68 1.54 16.98 7.08
N VAL A 69 2.13 16.16 6.20
CA VAL A 69 1.41 15.10 5.47
C VAL A 69 0.82 14.09 6.45
N THR A 70 1.60 13.71 7.47
CA THR A 70 1.15 12.78 8.52
C THR A 70 -0.10 13.33 9.23
N ASN A 71 -0.06 14.56 9.74
CA ASN A 71 -1.19 15.14 10.46
C ASN A 71 -2.45 15.25 9.59
N LYS A 72 -2.32 15.71 8.34
CA LYS A 72 -3.45 15.81 7.41
C LYS A 72 -4.03 14.44 7.07
N PHE A 73 -3.17 13.44 6.87
CA PHE A 73 -3.60 12.07 6.61
C PHE A 73 -4.34 11.46 7.82
N LEU A 74 -3.82 11.66 9.04
CA LEU A 74 -4.41 11.13 10.28
C LEU A 74 -5.84 11.64 10.51
N GLU A 75 -6.14 12.87 10.10
CA GLU A 75 -7.49 13.42 10.14
C GLU A 75 -8.35 12.91 8.99
N LYS A 76 -7.84 12.97 7.75
CA LYS A 76 -8.59 12.59 6.55
C LYS A 76 -9.00 11.11 6.57
N ARG A 77 -8.14 10.22 7.08
CA ARG A 77 -8.42 8.78 7.08
C ARG A 77 -9.69 8.41 7.83
N LYS A 78 -10.08 9.21 8.82
CA LYS A 78 -11.30 9.00 9.63
C LYS A 78 -12.60 9.19 8.83
N SER A 79 -12.54 9.76 7.62
CA SER A 79 -13.71 9.97 6.77
C SER A 79 -14.20 8.69 6.09
N LYS A 80 -13.42 7.62 6.12
CA LYS A 80 -13.74 6.32 5.52
C LYS A 80 -13.92 5.26 6.60
N SER A 81 -14.80 4.31 6.35
CA SER A 81 -15.05 3.19 7.26
C SER A 81 -13.96 2.11 7.17
N VAL A 82 -13.94 1.21 8.15
CA VAL A 82 -13.13 -0.02 8.07
C VAL A 82 -13.50 -0.82 6.81
N GLU A 83 -14.78 -0.85 6.42
CA GLU A 83 -15.25 -1.57 5.24
C GLU A 83 -14.70 -0.96 3.94
N ASP A 84 -14.71 0.37 3.81
CA ASP A 84 -14.14 1.07 2.65
C ASP A 84 -12.67 0.72 2.47
N TYR A 85 -11.89 0.75 3.56
CA TYR A 85 -10.48 0.39 3.53
C TYR A 85 -10.26 -1.09 3.29
N THR A 86 -11.09 -1.95 3.87
CA THR A 86 -11.01 -3.40 3.63
C THR A 86 -11.22 -3.71 2.16
N ASN A 87 -12.23 -3.09 1.52
CA ASN A 87 -12.51 -3.27 0.10
C ASN A 87 -11.39 -2.73 -0.78
N MET A 88 -10.79 -1.59 -0.44
CA MET A 88 -9.61 -1.07 -1.12
C MET A 88 -8.44 -2.06 -1.06
N LEU A 89 -8.13 -2.56 0.14
CA LEU A 89 -6.97 -3.44 0.39
C LEU A 89 -7.17 -4.86 -0.15
N LYS A 90 -8.41 -5.37 -0.21
CA LYS A 90 -8.73 -6.63 -0.90
C LYS A 90 -8.44 -6.59 -2.40
N ASN A 91 -8.47 -5.39 -2.99
CA ASN A 91 -8.20 -5.15 -4.40
C ASN A 91 -6.82 -4.51 -4.63
N ALA A 92 -5.91 -4.62 -3.66
CA ALA A 92 -4.54 -4.19 -3.80
C ALA A 92 -3.72 -5.15 -4.68
N ASP A 93 -2.65 -4.63 -5.27
CA ASP A 93 -1.65 -5.35 -6.07
C ASP A 93 -2.12 -5.94 -7.41
N PHE A 94 -1.15 -6.22 -8.26
CA PHE A 94 -1.38 -6.86 -9.55
C PHE A 94 -1.46 -8.40 -9.43
N PRO A 95 -2.18 -9.08 -10.35
CA PRO A 95 -3.38 -8.63 -11.04
C PRO A 95 -4.61 -9.12 -10.27
N VAL A 96 -5.48 -8.17 -9.89
CA VAL A 96 -6.87 -8.45 -9.57
C VAL A 96 -7.41 -9.38 -10.66
N LYS A 97 -7.88 -10.59 -10.31
CA LYS A 97 -8.60 -11.45 -11.26
C LYS A 97 -9.97 -10.82 -11.53
N SER A 98 -10.00 -9.59 -12.05
CA SER A 98 -11.21 -8.97 -12.52
C SER A 98 -11.54 -9.64 -13.84
N SER A 99 -12.76 -10.15 -13.96
CA SER A 99 -13.27 -10.84 -15.15
C SER A 99 -13.22 -9.98 -16.43
N ASP A 100 -12.92 -8.68 -16.29
CA ASP A 100 -12.81 -7.70 -17.37
C ASP A 100 -11.37 -7.20 -17.63
N GLY A 101 -10.37 -7.57 -16.81
CA GLY A 101 -8.97 -7.11 -16.91
C GLY A 101 -8.78 -5.59 -16.82
N LYS A 102 -9.76 -4.83 -16.31
CA LYS A 102 -9.80 -3.36 -16.41
C LYS A 102 -9.74 -2.61 -15.08
N THR A 103 -9.86 -3.30 -13.95
CA THR A 103 -9.82 -2.60 -12.65
C THR A 103 -8.38 -2.46 -12.18
N PHE A 104 -7.87 -1.23 -12.26
CA PHE A 104 -6.54 -0.90 -11.78
C PHE A 104 -6.52 -0.78 -10.25
N PRO A 105 -5.57 -1.41 -9.53
CA PRO A 105 -5.47 -1.27 -8.08
C PRO A 105 -5.24 0.18 -7.66
N SER A 106 -5.96 0.63 -6.63
CA SER A 106 -5.75 1.95 -6.01
C SER A 106 -4.76 1.91 -4.84
N SER A 107 -4.35 0.71 -4.43
CA SER A 107 -3.40 0.43 -3.36
C SER A 107 -2.43 -0.64 -3.82
N PHE A 108 -1.17 -0.52 -3.37
CA PHE A 108 -0.07 -1.40 -3.70
C PHE A 108 0.69 -1.74 -2.43
N SER A 109 1.13 -2.97 -2.30
CA SER A 109 1.80 -3.49 -1.12
C SER A 109 3.07 -4.26 -1.46
N TYR A 110 3.97 -4.31 -0.49
CA TYR A 110 5.18 -5.11 -0.56
C TYR A 110 5.66 -5.44 0.84
N GLN A 111 6.54 -6.43 0.93
CA GLN A 111 7.20 -6.77 2.18
C GLN A 111 8.69 -6.43 2.10
N ASN A 112 9.23 -5.91 3.20
CA ASN A 112 10.65 -5.70 3.39
C ASN A 112 11.02 -5.96 4.86
N GLY A 113 12.02 -6.82 5.13
CA GLY A 113 12.51 -7.08 6.50
C GLY A 113 11.52 -7.78 7.46
N GLY A 114 10.36 -8.22 6.97
CA GLY A 114 9.27 -8.72 7.81
C GLY A 114 8.17 -7.70 8.05
N ASP A 115 8.38 -6.44 7.66
CA ASP A 115 7.37 -5.39 7.71
C ASP A 115 6.58 -5.35 6.41
N ILE A 116 5.30 -5.07 6.54
CA ILE A 116 4.34 -4.96 5.44
C ILE A 116 4.14 -3.49 5.17
N TYR A 117 4.33 -3.10 3.92
CA TYR A 117 4.12 -1.73 3.45
C TYR A 117 2.93 -1.75 2.50
N PHE A 118 2.03 -0.79 2.62
CA PHE A 118 0.93 -0.63 1.67
C PHE A 118 0.58 0.84 1.46
N THR A 119 0.16 1.19 0.24
CA THR A 119 -0.18 2.57 -0.10
C THR A 119 -1.65 2.87 0.15
N VAL A 120 -1.94 4.11 0.53
CA VAL A 120 -3.30 4.63 0.62
C VAL A 120 -3.40 5.87 -0.25
N PRO A 121 -4.34 5.93 -1.21
CA PRO A 121 -4.50 7.08 -2.08
C PRO A 121 -4.99 8.29 -1.27
N VAL A 122 -4.37 9.44 -1.53
CA VAL A 122 -4.69 10.73 -0.91
C VAL A 122 -4.83 11.79 -2.01
N ASP A 123 -5.17 13.02 -1.62
CA ASP A 123 -5.26 14.11 -2.59
C ASP A 123 -3.86 14.49 -3.10
N HIS A 124 -3.80 15.15 -4.26
CA HIS A 124 -2.55 15.51 -4.90
C HIS A 124 -1.68 16.43 -4.04
N ASP A 125 -2.29 17.33 -3.25
CA ASP A 125 -1.60 18.21 -2.30
C ASP A 125 -0.94 17.45 -1.14
N LEU A 126 -1.34 16.19 -0.91
CA LEU A 126 -0.74 15.25 0.04
C LEU A 126 0.24 14.26 -0.61
N GLY A 127 0.50 14.38 -1.91
CA GLY A 127 1.46 13.55 -2.65
C GLY A 127 0.85 12.34 -3.38
N ASP A 128 -0.46 12.34 -3.63
CA ASP A 128 -1.25 11.30 -4.31
C ASP A 128 -1.38 9.96 -3.58
N HIS A 129 -0.39 9.56 -2.80
CA HIS A 129 -0.44 8.39 -1.93
C HIS A 129 0.45 8.57 -0.69
N VAL A 130 0.06 7.92 0.41
CA VAL A 130 0.93 7.71 1.57
C VAL A 130 1.30 6.23 1.68
N THR A 131 2.47 5.93 2.20
CA THR A 131 2.88 4.55 2.48
C THR A 131 2.72 4.27 3.97
N VAL A 132 1.91 3.29 4.32
CA VAL A 132 1.73 2.81 5.70
C VAL A 132 2.69 1.64 5.91
N ILE A 133 3.33 1.57 7.09
CA ILE A 133 4.16 0.45 7.52
C ILE A 133 3.48 -0.27 8.68
N TYR A 134 3.38 -1.59 8.59
CA TYR A 134 2.89 -2.47 9.64
C TYR A 134 3.96 -3.53 9.96
N SER A 135 4.36 -3.59 11.23
CA SER A 135 5.30 -4.59 11.73
C SER A 135 4.55 -5.68 12.50
N PRO A 136 4.45 -6.91 11.98
CA PRO A 136 3.80 -8.03 12.69
C PRO A 136 4.60 -8.49 13.91
N LYS A 137 5.89 -8.16 13.99
CA LYS A 137 6.83 -8.66 15.01
C LYS A 137 6.68 -7.99 16.39
N THR A 138 5.75 -7.04 16.54
CA THR A 138 5.56 -6.24 17.76
C THR A 138 4.28 -6.55 18.54
N LYS A 139 3.68 -7.74 18.36
CA LYS A 139 2.62 -8.23 19.26
C LYS A 139 2.96 -9.57 19.87
#